data_AF-A0A832YCQ2-F1
#
_entry.id   AF-A0A832YCQ2-F1
#
_cell.length_a   1.000
_cell.length_b   1.000
_cell.length_c   1.000
_cell.angle_alpha   90.00
_cell.angle_beta   90.00
_cell.angle_gamma   90.00
#
_symmetry.space_group_name_H-M   'P 1'
#
loop_
_entity.id
_entity.type
_entity.pdbx_description
1 polymer ?
#
loop_
_entity_poly.entity_id
_entity_poly.type
_entity_poly.pdbx_seq_one_letter_code
_entity_poly.pdbx_strand_id
1 'polypeptide(L)'
;MSRLNEKKIIEIFQSRLGNKGFAPEDVEFFKIGKKYHVLKVDTLVESTDVPPTIKLEDVARKSIVSCISDFAAKGVKPIFGIVSLTIPKKYSKSKIESLARGFYKARKEFHLKILGGDTNEGKELVISFSLFGITEKIVRRKGAKINDIIITSGPFGYTSAGLNILLKNKKHSKKFESRAKRAVFNPRPR
;
A
#
# COMPACT_ATOMS: atom_id res chain seq x y z
N MET A 1 5.83 19.92 -2.62
CA MET A 1 7.13 19.39 -2.17
C MET A 1 8.33 19.98 -2.93
N SER A 2 8.24 21.16 -3.55
CA SER A 2 9.26 21.65 -4.50
C SER A 2 10.64 22.01 -3.90
N ARG A 3 10.78 22.03 -2.56
CA ARG A 3 12.05 22.36 -1.88
C ARG A 3 12.54 21.33 -0.86
N LEU A 4 11.71 20.36 -0.48
CA LEU A 4 12.04 19.33 0.51
C LEU A 4 11.65 17.96 -0.03
N ASN A 5 12.56 16.99 0.07
CA ASN A 5 12.25 15.59 -0.21
C ASN A 5 11.51 14.96 0.98
N GLU A 6 10.89 13.80 0.74
CA GLU A 6 10.10 13.08 1.74
C GLU A 6 10.85 12.84 3.05
N LYS A 7 12.11 12.40 2.98
CA LYS A 7 12.95 12.15 4.16
C LYS A 7 13.06 13.39 5.06
N LYS A 8 13.34 14.57 4.48
CA LYS A 8 13.43 15.82 5.24
C LYS A 8 12.09 16.22 5.85
N ILE A 9 10.98 15.98 5.13
CA ILE A 9 9.64 16.23 5.66
C ILE A 9 9.41 15.35 6.90
N ILE A 10 9.67 14.04 6.81
CA ILE A 10 9.55 13.11 7.94
C ILE A 10 10.40 13.58 9.12
N GLU A 11 11.67 13.94 8.90
CA GLU A 11 12.56 14.43 9.97
C GLU A 11 11.98 15.66 10.69
N ILE A 12 11.41 16.63 9.95
CA ILE A 12 10.76 17.81 10.52
C ILE A 12 9.59 17.38 11.42
N PHE A 13 8.68 16.53 10.92
CA PHE A 13 7.53 16.07 11.70
C PHE A 13 7.97 15.31 12.96
N GLN A 14 8.89 14.37 12.83
CA GLN A 14 9.35 13.55 13.96
C GLN A 14 10.06 14.38 15.03
N SER A 15 10.84 15.39 14.62
CA SER A 15 11.44 16.34 15.56
C SER A 15 10.39 17.14 16.33
N ARG A 16 9.31 17.57 15.68
CA ARG A 16 8.24 18.36 16.31
C ARG A 16 7.32 17.52 17.18
N LEU A 17 7.13 16.25 16.82
CA LEU A 17 6.36 15.27 17.60
C LEU A 17 7.12 14.77 18.85
N GLY A 18 8.38 15.15 19.03
CA GLY A 18 9.18 14.73 20.18
C GLY A 18 9.69 13.28 20.10
N ASN A 19 9.58 12.63 18.94
CA ASN A 19 10.00 11.24 18.72
C ASN A 19 11.52 11.15 18.54
N LYS A 20 12.27 11.38 19.63
CA LYS A 20 13.73 11.23 19.65
C LYS A 20 14.10 9.80 19.27
N GLY A 21 14.93 9.63 18.24
CA GLY A 21 15.39 8.31 17.79
C GLY A 21 14.37 7.54 16.92
N PHE A 22 13.39 8.22 16.32
CA PHE A 22 12.52 7.63 15.30
C PHE A 22 13.36 6.93 14.22
N ALA A 23 13.08 5.65 14.01
CA ALA A 23 13.69 4.85 12.96
C ALA A 23 12.59 4.36 12.02
N PRO A 24 12.60 4.73 10.74
CA PRO A 24 11.56 4.32 9.80
C PRO A 24 11.60 2.80 9.59
N GLU A 25 10.50 2.14 9.93
CA GLU A 25 10.18 0.75 9.62
C GLU A 25 9.07 0.70 8.57
N ASP A 26 8.80 -0.48 8.01
CA ASP A 26 7.69 -0.63 7.05
C ASP A 26 6.31 -0.54 7.74
N VAL A 27 6.26 -0.77 9.06
CA VAL A 27 5.06 -0.70 9.90
C VAL A 27 5.36 -0.02 11.23
N GLU A 28 4.35 0.57 11.85
CA GLU A 28 4.39 1.04 13.22
C GLU A 28 3.90 -0.05 14.17
N PHE A 29 4.44 -0.10 15.38
CA PHE A 29 3.98 -1.05 16.38
C PHE A 29 4.23 -0.58 17.79
N PHE A 30 3.41 -1.08 18.72
CA PHE A 30 3.58 -0.90 20.16
C PHE A 30 3.22 -2.19 20.88
N LYS A 31 3.58 -2.30 22.16
CA LYS A 31 3.37 -3.52 22.94
C LYS A 31 2.20 -3.37 23.90
N ILE A 32 1.31 -4.35 23.93
CA ILE A 32 0.33 -4.54 25.01
C ILE A 32 0.58 -5.94 25.59
N GLY A 33 0.91 -6.01 26.88
CA GLY A 33 1.31 -7.25 27.53
C GLY A 33 2.52 -7.89 26.84
N LYS A 34 2.35 -9.12 26.34
CA LYS A 34 3.42 -9.86 25.63
C LYS A 34 3.40 -9.71 24.10
N LYS A 35 2.38 -9.08 23.52
CA LYS A 35 2.17 -9.02 22.07
C LYS A 35 2.45 -7.64 21.50
N TYR A 36 2.94 -7.61 20.27
CA TYR A 36 3.04 -6.41 19.45
C TYR A 36 1.72 -6.19 18.72
N HIS A 37 1.18 -4.99 18.85
CA HIS A 37 0.09 -4.47 18.05
C HIS A 37 0.72 -3.67 16.91
N VAL A 38 0.41 -4.07 15.69
CA VAL A 38 1.05 -3.59 14.47
C VAL A 38 0.02 -2.82 13.65
N LEU A 39 0.45 -1.69 13.13
CA LEU A 39 -0.36 -0.72 12.43
C LEU A 39 0.40 -0.30 11.17
N LYS A 40 -0.35 -0.04 10.11
CA LYS A 40 0.16 0.63 8.92
C LYS A 40 -0.93 1.51 8.35
N VAL A 41 -0.55 2.69 7.87
CA VAL A 41 -1.38 3.50 6.99
C VAL A 41 -0.65 3.71 5.67
N ASP A 42 -1.40 3.64 4.58
CA ASP A 42 -0.93 4.08 3.27
C ASP A 42 -2.04 4.82 2.54
N THR A 43 -1.67 5.73 1.64
CA THR A 43 -2.58 6.58 0.91
C THR A 43 -2.33 6.48 -0.59
N LEU A 44 -3.37 6.08 -1.32
CA LEU A 44 -3.41 6.07 -2.77
C LEU A 44 -4.11 7.34 -3.27
N VAL A 45 -3.46 8.09 -4.15
CA VAL A 45 -4.01 9.30 -4.78
C VAL A 45 -4.21 9.05 -6.28
N GLU A 46 -5.39 9.40 -6.82
CA GLU A 46 -5.77 9.12 -8.22
C GLU A 46 -4.74 9.62 -9.23
N SER A 47 -4.31 10.87 -9.10
CA SER A 47 -3.40 11.50 -10.07
C SER A 47 -1.98 10.91 -10.09
N THR A 48 -1.51 10.36 -8.97
CA THR A 48 -0.13 9.86 -8.84
C THR A 48 -0.04 8.34 -8.90
N ASP A 49 -1.02 7.63 -8.37
CA ASP A 49 -0.92 6.20 -8.08
C ASP A 49 -1.83 5.33 -8.94
N VAL A 50 -2.80 5.91 -9.66
CA VAL A 50 -3.76 5.18 -10.49
C VAL A 50 -3.33 5.26 -11.96
N PRO A 51 -2.78 4.18 -12.54
CA PRO A 51 -2.38 4.17 -13.94
C PRO A 51 -3.61 4.28 -14.85
N PRO A 52 -3.46 4.78 -16.08
CA PRO A 52 -4.55 4.80 -17.05
C PRO A 52 -5.17 3.41 -17.23
N THR A 53 -6.47 3.36 -17.52
CA THR A 53 -7.24 2.14 -17.85
C THR A 53 -7.40 1.10 -16.74
N ILE A 54 -6.86 1.34 -15.54
CA ILE A 54 -7.09 0.46 -14.39
C ILE A 54 -8.57 0.51 -13.95
N LYS A 55 -9.13 -0.63 -13.57
CA LYS A 55 -10.51 -0.72 -13.08
C LYS A 55 -10.56 -0.24 -11.63
N LEU A 56 -11.65 0.42 -11.23
CA LEU A 56 -11.84 0.87 -9.85
C LEU A 56 -11.81 -0.28 -8.82
N GLU A 57 -12.28 -1.47 -9.19
CA GLU A 57 -12.12 -2.67 -8.36
C GLU A 57 -10.66 -2.98 -8.05
N ASP A 58 -9.78 -2.85 -9.05
CA ASP A 58 -8.34 -3.07 -8.90
C ASP A 58 -7.67 -1.91 -8.15
N VAL A 59 -8.18 -0.67 -8.26
CA VAL A 59 -7.73 0.49 -7.47
C VAL A 59 -7.99 0.26 -5.98
N ALA A 60 -9.22 -0.13 -5.62
CA ALA A 60 -9.59 -0.46 -4.23
C ALA A 60 -8.79 -1.65 -3.68
N ARG A 61 -8.50 -2.64 -4.53
CA ARG A 61 -7.59 -3.73 -4.15
C ARG A 61 -6.17 -3.20 -3.92
N LYS A 62 -5.64 -2.39 -4.84
CA LYS A 62 -4.28 -1.84 -4.78
C LYS A 62 -4.05 -1.03 -3.50
N SER A 63 -5.02 -0.23 -3.06
CA SER A 63 -4.92 0.55 -1.80
C SER A 63 -4.83 -0.32 -0.55
N ILE A 64 -5.32 -1.56 -0.58
CA ILE A 64 -5.15 -2.53 0.52
C ILE A 64 -3.82 -3.24 0.39
N VAL A 65 -3.44 -3.63 -0.84
CA VAL A 65 -2.23 -4.42 -1.11
C VAL A 65 -0.96 -3.75 -0.61
N SER A 66 -0.87 -2.42 -0.66
CA SER A 66 0.33 -1.73 -0.18
C SER A 66 0.55 -1.94 1.31
N CYS A 67 -0.47 -1.75 2.14
CA CYS A 67 -0.42 -2.08 3.57
C CYS A 67 -0.16 -3.58 3.83
N ILE A 68 -0.76 -4.47 3.02
CA ILE A 68 -0.54 -5.92 3.13
C ILE A 68 0.91 -6.28 2.82
N SER A 69 1.54 -5.63 1.85
CA SER A 69 2.95 -5.86 1.50
C SER A 69 3.87 -5.53 2.66
N ASP A 70 3.61 -4.42 3.36
CA ASP A 70 4.41 -4.03 4.53
C ASP A 70 4.21 -5.00 5.70
N PHE A 71 2.99 -5.49 5.90
CA PHE A 71 2.71 -6.54 6.89
C PHE A 71 3.43 -7.85 6.56
N ALA A 72 3.40 -8.27 5.29
CA ALA A 72 4.08 -9.47 4.81
C ALA A 72 5.60 -9.38 5.04
N ALA A 73 6.22 -8.23 4.73
CA ALA A 73 7.63 -7.97 4.96
C ALA A 73 8.04 -8.07 6.45
N LYS A 74 7.07 -7.97 7.37
CA LYS A 74 7.28 -8.05 8.83
C LYS A 74 6.84 -9.37 9.44
N GLY A 75 6.32 -10.29 8.63
CA GLY A 75 5.78 -11.58 9.09
C GLY A 75 4.50 -11.43 9.91
N VAL A 76 3.73 -10.36 9.67
CA VAL A 76 2.51 -10.04 10.44
C VAL A 76 1.28 -10.41 9.63
N LYS A 77 0.36 -11.15 10.24
CA LYS A 77 -0.94 -11.44 9.62
C LYS A 77 -1.90 -10.25 9.82
N PRO A 78 -2.57 -9.79 8.76
CA PRO A 78 -3.60 -8.76 8.88
C PRO A 78 -4.80 -9.31 9.67
N ILE A 79 -5.49 -8.45 10.41
CA ILE A 79 -6.72 -8.83 11.12
C ILE A 79 -7.86 -7.89 10.73
N PHE A 80 -7.65 -6.58 10.88
CA PHE A 80 -8.67 -5.57 10.63
C PHE A 80 -8.12 -4.42 9.79
N GLY A 81 -8.99 -3.73 9.08
CA GLY A 81 -8.67 -2.44 8.46
C GLY A 81 -9.81 -1.44 8.55
N ILE A 82 -9.46 -0.16 8.39
CA ILE A 82 -10.40 0.96 8.24
C ILE A 82 -9.99 1.76 7.00
N VAL A 83 -10.96 2.38 6.34
CA VAL A 83 -10.72 3.12 5.09
C VAL A 83 -11.27 4.53 5.17
N SER A 84 -10.50 5.52 4.77
CA SER A 84 -10.99 6.89 4.54
C SER A 84 -10.97 7.17 3.04
N LEU A 85 -12.10 7.60 2.51
CA LEU A 85 -12.29 7.85 1.07
C LEU A 85 -12.57 9.32 0.83
N THR A 86 -11.79 9.95 -0.04
CA THR A 86 -12.20 11.19 -0.70
C THR A 86 -12.71 10.84 -2.09
N ILE A 87 -13.96 11.17 -2.39
CA ILE A 87 -14.62 10.80 -3.65
C ILE A 87 -15.03 12.06 -4.42
N PRO A 88 -14.66 12.18 -5.70
CA PRO A 88 -15.10 13.31 -6.52
C PRO A 88 -16.60 13.30 -6.80
N LYS A 89 -17.24 14.47 -6.81
CA LYS A 89 -18.66 14.64 -7.22
C LYS A 89 -19.01 13.95 -8.55
N LYS A 90 -18.05 13.89 -9.49
CA LYS A 90 -18.21 13.25 -10.81
C LYS A 90 -18.34 11.72 -10.76
N TYR A 91 -18.14 11.07 -9.61
CA TYR A 91 -18.27 9.62 -9.50
C TYR A 91 -19.75 9.23 -9.47
N SER A 92 -20.18 8.49 -10.48
CA SER A 92 -21.53 7.92 -10.51
C SER A 92 -21.70 6.81 -9.47
N LYS A 93 -22.95 6.49 -9.12
CA LYS A 93 -23.30 5.35 -8.26
C LYS A 93 -22.58 4.06 -8.69
N SER A 94 -22.58 3.75 -9.98
CA SER A 94 -21.92 2.56 -10.54
C SER A 94 -20.40 2.52 -10.27
N LYS A 95 -19.72 3.68 -10.32
CA LYS A 95 -18.30 3.77 -9.97
C LYS A 95 -18.06 3.52 -8.48
N ILE A 96 -18.91 4.08 -7.63
CA ILE A 96 -18.85 3.88 -6.17
C ILE A 96 -19.08 2.40 -5.83
N GLU A 97 -20.08 1.76 -6.45
CA GLU A 97 -20.34 0.33 -6.30
C GLU A 97 -19.15 -0.53 -6.77
N SER A 98 -18.46 -0.10 -7.83
CA SER A 98 -17.23 -0.75 -8.33
C SER A 98 -16.11 -0.70 -7.28
N LEU A 99 -15.87 0.46 -6.65
CA LEU A 99 -14.94 0.56 -5.52
C LEU A 99 -15.33 -0.37 -4.37
N ALA A 100 -16.61 -0.35 -3.97
CA ALA A 100 -17.12 -1.20 -2.88
C ALA A 100 -16.92 -2.70 -3.17
N ARG A 101 -17.18 -3.15 -4.41
CA ARG A 101 -16.89 -4.53 -4.84
C ARG A 101 -15.41 -4.86 -4.77
N GLY A 102 -14.53 -3.93 -5.16
CA GLY A 102 -13.08 -4.07 -5.05
C GLY A 102 -12.63 -4.28 -3.60
N PHE A 103 -13.08 -3.43 -2.68
CA PHE A 103 -12.81 -3.58 -1.25
C PHE A 103 -13.33 -4.92 -0.71
N TYR A 104 -14.54 -5.32 -1.10
CA TYR A 104 -15.12 -6.60 -0.69
C TYR A 104 -14.28 -7.81 -1.16
N LYS A 105 -13.84 -7.80 -2.42
CA LYS A 105 -12.99 -8.86 -2.98
C LYS A 105 -11.63 -8.89 -2.28
N ALA A 106 -11.00 -7.73 -2.11
CA ALA A 106 -9.69 -7.63 -1.47
C ALA A 106 -9.71 -8.08 -0.01
N ARG A 107 -10.74 -7.70 0.77
CA ARG A 107 -10.84 -8.18 2.17
C ARG A 107 -10.99 -9.71 2.27
N LYS A 108 -11.62 -10.33 1.26
CA LYS A 108 -11.77 -11.80 1.18
C LYS A 108 -10.45 -12.44 0.78
N GLU A 109 -9.76 -11.88 -0.20
CA GLU A 109 -8.44 -12.33 -0.65
C GLU A 109 -7.41 -12.34 0.49
N PHE A 110 -7.38 -11.29 1.31
CA PHE A 110 -6.40 -11.13 2.39
C PHE A 110 -6.91 -11.54 3.77
N HIS A 111 -8.06 -12.20 3.84
CA HIS A 111 -8.65 -12.72 5.08
C HIS A 111 -8.75 -11.70 6.23
N LEU A 112 -9.09 -10.46 5.90
CA LEU A 112 -9.25 -9.37 6.88
C LEU A 112 -10.69 -8.84 6.93
N LYS A 113 -11.04 -8.20 8.04
CA LYS A 113 -12.31 -7.47 8.17
C LYS A 113 -12.08 -5.98 7.98
N ILE A 114 -12.83 -5.35 7.10
CA ILE A 114 -12.91 -3.88 7.05
C ILE A 114 -13.99 -3.46 8.04
N LEU A 115 -13.61 -2.77 9.11
CA LEU A 115 -14.50 -2.46 10.23
C LEU A 115 -15.42 -1.27 9.95
N GLY A 116 -14.98 -0.36 9.08
CA GLY A 116 -15.68 0.86 8.79
C GLY A 116 -14.73 1.87 8.17
N GLY A 117 -15.10 3.13 8.27
CA GLY A 117 -14.38 4.18 7.58
C GLY A 117 -15.06 5.53 7.64
N ASP A 118 -14.52 6.45 6.85
CA ASP A 118 -15.07 7.79 6.63
C ASP A 118 -15.11 8.09 5.13
N THR A 119 -16.00 8.98 4.72
CA THR A 119 -16.14 9.40 3.32
C THR A 119 -16.35 10.89 3.21
N ASN A 120 -15.49 11.55 2.42
CA ASN A 120 -15.56 12.97 2.12
C ASN A 120 -15.64 13.21 0.61
N GLU A 121 -16.17 14.37 0.23
CA GLU A 121 -16.08 14.86 -1.14
C GLU A 121 -14.72 15.54 -1.38
N GLY A 122 -14.15 15.39 -2.59
CA GLY A 122 -12.96 16.17 -2.99
C GLY A 122 -12.74 16.29 -4.49
N LYS A 123 -11.55 16.74 -4.88
CA LYS A 123 -11.21 17.00 -6.30
C LYS A 123 -10.89 15.73 -7.09
N GLU A 124 -10.28 14.75 -6.43
CA GLU A 124 -9.84 13.49 -7.01
C GLU A 124 -10.08 12.33 -6.02
N LEU A 125 -10.03 11.10 -6.51
CA LEU A 125 -10.15 9.93 -5.64
C LEU A 125 -8.89 9.82 -4.76
N VAL A 126 -9.07 9.82 -3.44
CA VAL A 126 -8.01 9.51 -2.47
C VAL A 126 -8.50 8.41 -1.56
N ILE A 127 -7.66 7.38 -1.37
CA ILE A 127 -7.97 6.24 -0.52
C ILE A 127 -6.85 6.10 0.50
N SER A 128 -7.13 6.43 1.75
CA SER A 128 -6.25 6.12 2.87
C SER A 128 -6.74 4.85 3.56
N PHE A 129 -5.90 3.82 3.59
CA PHE A 129 -6.24 2.54 4.21
C PHE A 129 -5.32 2.29 5.40
N SER A 130 -5.91 2.04 6.56
CA SER A 130 -5.17 1.66 7.75
C SER A 130 -5.42 0.19 8.07
N LEU A 131 -4.34 -0.55 8.33
CA LEU A 131 -4.33 -1.97 8.58
C LEU A 131 -3.79 -2.26 9.97
N PHE A 132 -4.40 -3.23 10.65
CA PHE A 132 -4.10 -3.61 12.03
C PHE A 132 -3.85 -5.11 12.12
N GLY A 133 -2.86 -5.48 12.92
CA GLY A 133 -2.52 -6.87 13.21
C GLY A 133 -1.87 -7.02 14.58
N ILE A 134 -1.67 -8.28 14.96
CA ILE A 134 -1.03 -8.63 16.23
C ILE A 134 -0.01 -9.73 15.96
N THR A 135 1.16 -9.63 16.57
CA THR A 135 2.20 -10.66 16.51
C THR A 135 2.96 -10.77 17.83
N GLU A 136 3.58 -11.92 18.09
CA GLU A 136 4.49 -12.10 19.23
C GLU A 136 5.92 -11.71 18.89
N LYS A 137 6.28 -11.74 17.61
CA LYS A 137 7.61 -11.41 17.10
C LYS A 137 7.48 -10.55 15.85
N ILE A 138 8.34 -9.55 15.72
CA ILE A 138 8.37 -8.68 14.56
C ILE A 138 9.76 -8.69 13.94
N VAL A 139 9.83 -8.87 12.62
CA VAL A 139 11.08 -8.77 11.86
C VAL A 139 11.43 -7.29 11.71
N ARG A 140 12.64 -6.89 12.09
CA ARG A 140 13.11 -5.50 12.03
C ARG A 140 14.04 -5.31 10.83
N ARG A 141 14.18 -4.08 10.34
CA ARG A 141 15.19 -3.75 9.31
C ARG A 141 16.62 -3.85 9.84
N LYS A 142 16.80 -3.71 11.16
CA LYS A 142 18.08 -3.88 11.85
C LYS A 142 18.25 -5.32 12.32
N GLY A 143 19.49 -5.81 12.30
CA GLY A 143 19.85 -7.11 12.88
C GLY A 143 20.58 -8.07 11.93
N ALA A 144 20.80 -7.67 10.68
CA ALA A 144 21.66 -8.43 9.76
C ALA A 144 23.09 -8.52 10.30
N LYS A 145 23.70 -9.70 10.14
CA LYS A 145 25.04 -10.04 10.61
C LYS A 145 25.98 -10.32 9.43
N ILE A 146 27.29 -10.26 9.71
CA ILE A 146 28.30 -10.72 8.75
C ILE A 146 28.01 -12.18 8.40
N ASN A 147 28.11 -12.52 7.12
CA ASN A 147 27.78 -13.81 6.51
C ASN A 147 26.28 -14.13 6.37
N ASP A 148 25.37 -13.21 6.69
CA ASP A 148 23.98 -13.35 6.26
C ASP A 148 23.88 -13.24 4.73
N ILE A 149 22.96 -14.03 4.14
CA ILE A 149 22.67 -13.99 2.72
C ILE A 149 21.52 -13.03 2.42
N ILE A 150 21.63 -12.30 1.30
CA ILE A 150 20.57 -11.42 0.82
C ILE A 150 19.67 -12.21 -0.14
N ILE A 151 18.41 -12.39 0.26
CA ILE A 151 17.39 -13.10 -0.54
C ILE A 151 16.33 -12.11 -0.98
N THR A 152 15.76 -12.34 -2.16
CA THR A 152 14.69 -11.51 -2.74
C THR A 152 13.53 -12.38 -3.22
N SER A 153 12.29 -11.85 -3.13
CA SER A 153 11.10 -12.59 -3.55
C SER A 153 10.69 -12.23 -4.99
N GLY A 154 11.00 -13.12 -5.92
CA GLY A 154 10.60 -12.96 -7.32
C GLY A 154 11.39 -11.89 -8.10
N PRO A 155 10.98 -11.59 -9.33
CA PRO A 155 11.77 -10.75 -10.23
C PRO A 155 11.47 -9.25 -10.07
N PHE A 156 12.52 -8.44 -10.21
CA PHE A 156 12.46 -6.98 -10.14
C PHE A 156 12.06 -6.32 -11.47
N GLY A 157 11.67 -5.05 -11.40
CA GLY A 157 11.52 -4.16 -12.56
C GLY A 157 10.20 -4.25 -13.34
N TYR A 158 9.41 -5.32 -13.17
CA TYR A 158 8.16 -5.50 -13.93
C TYR A 158 7.13 -4.39 -13.70
N THR A 159 6.96 -3.89 -12.48
CA THR A 159 6.01 -2.81 -12.19
C THR A 159 6.43 -1.50 -12.85
N SER A 160 7.71 -1.14 -12.75
CA SER A 160 8.26 0.08 -13.40
C SER A 160 8.18 -0.02 -14.93
N ALA A 161 8.54 -1.18 -15.49
CA ALA A 161 8.42 -1.43 -16.92
C ALA A 161 6.94 -1.37 -17.37
N GLY A 162 6.03 -1.99 -16.63
CA GLY A 162 4.60 -2.00 -16.93
C GLY A 162 3.99 -0.61 -16.89
N LEU A 163 4.36 0.21 -15.90
CA LEU A 163 3.91 1.60 -15.81
C LEU A 163 4.43 2.42 -16.99
N ASN A 164 5.71 2.27 -17.35
CA ASN A 164 6.26 2.93 -18.54
C ASN A 164 5.55 2.51 -19.83
N ILE A 165 5.19 1.23 -19.98
CA ILE A 165 4.43 0.74 -21.14
C ILE A 165 3.04 1.42 -21.19
N LEU A 166 2.35 1.52 -20.05
CA LEU A 166 1.03 2.14 -19.95
C LEU A 166 1.06 3.65 -20.25
N LEU A 167 2.15 4.34 -19.90
CA LEU A 167 2.27 5.79 -20.05
C LEU A 167 2.89 6.24 -21.38
N LYS A 168 3.83 5.47 -21.93
CA LYS A 168 4.73 5.94 -23.01
C LYS A 168 4.70 5.10 -24.29
N ASN A 169 3.82 4.09 -24.40
CA ASN A 169 3.67 3.23 -25.60
C ASN A 169 5.02 2.78 -26.23
N LYS A 170 5.96 2.31 -25.40
CA LYS A 170 7.28 1.85 -25.87
C LYS A 170 7.18 0.56 -26.70
N LYS A 171 8.21 0.22 -27.49
CA LYS A 171 8.32 -1.08 -28.16
C LYS A 171 8.59 -2.19 -27.15
N HIS A 172 7.81 -3.26 -27.20
CA HIS A 172 7.93 -4.43 -26.34
C HIS A 172 7.34 -5.67 -27.03
N SER A 173 7.66 -6.86 -26.51
CA SER A 173 6.98 -8.09 -26.93
C SER A 173 5.64 -8.24 -26.20
N LYS A 174 4.63 -8.84 -26.86
CA LYS A 174 3.30 -9.08 -26.27
C LYS A 174 3.36 -9.89 -24.96
N LYS A 175 4.26 -10.87 -24.88
CA LYS A 175 4.46 -11.71 -23.69
C LYS A 175 5.01 -10.88 -22.51
N PHE A 176 6.00 -10.02 -22.76
CA PHE A 176 6.56 -9.15 -21.72
C PHE A 176 5.53 -8.11 -21.25
N GLU A 177 4.83 -7.49 -22.18
CA GLU A 177 3.76 -6.53 -21.88
C GLU A 177 2.70 -7.11 -20.95
N SER A 178 2.18 -8.29 -21.26
CA SER A 178 1.15 -8.94 -20.44
C SER A 178 1.63 -9.15 -18.99
N ARG A 179 2.87 -9.63 -18.82
CA ARG A 179 3.48 -9.85 -17.51
C ARG A 179 3.73 -8.55 -16.75
N ALA A 180 4.24 -7.53 -17.44
CA ALA A 180 4.55 -6.22 -16.85
C ALA A 180 3.27 -5.46 -16.45
N LYS A 181 2.26 -5.41 -17.31
CA LYS A 181 0.95 -4.81 -17.00
C LYS A 181 0.27 -5.53 -15.83
N ARG A 182 0.35 -6.87 -15.77
CA ARG A 182 -0.17 -7.63 -14.62
C ARG A 182 0.50 -7.24 -13.30
N ALA A 183 1.81 -7.00 -13.29
CA ALA A 183 2.52 -6.57 -12.08
C ALA A 183 2.05 -5.19 -11.58
N VAL A 184 1.57 -4.32 -12.48
CA VAL A 184 1.01 -3.00 -12.15
C VAL A 184 -0.43 -3.10 -11.64
N PHE A 185 -1.29 -3.84 -12.35
CA PHE A 185 -2.72 -3.89 -12.03
C PHE A 185 -3.06 -4.85 -10.91
N ASN A 186 -2.32 -5.95 -10.80
CA ASN A 186 -2.58 -7.01 -9.81
C ASN A 186 -1.28 -7.42 -9.11
N PRO A 187 -0.66 -6.51 -8.34
CA PRO A 187 0.50 -6.84 -7.53
C PRO A 187 0.13 -7.91 -6.51
N ARG A 188 1.05 -8.86 -6.30
CA ARG A 188 0.93 -9.92 -5.30
C ARG A 188 1.95 -9.65 -4.19
N PRO A 189 1.51 -9.28 -2.97
CA PRO A 189 2.41 -9.14 -1.84
C PRO A 189 3.00 -10.52 -1.51
N ARG A 190 4.26 -10.56 -1.07
CA ARG A 190 5.02 -11.78 -0.81
C ARG A 190 5.86 -11.61 0.44
#